data_AF-A0A661D3I0-F1
#
_entry.id   AF-A0A661D3I0-F1
#
_cell.length_a   1.000
_cell.length_b   1.000
_cell.length_c   1.000
_cell.angle_alpha   90.00
_cell.angle_beta   90.00
_cell.angle_gamma   90.00
#
_symmetry.space_group_name_H-M   'P 1'
#
loop_
_entity.id
_entity.type
_entity.pdbx_description
1 polymer ?
#
loop_
_entity_poly.entity_id
_entity_poly.type
_entity_poly.pdbx_seq_one_letter_code
_entity_poly.pdbx_strand_id
1 'polypeptide(L)' 'MVSDARSIASEITSTAKEEGCDLIVMGWALSEAMGCNVIRKILQRSMVPIFIVPCLKE' A
#
# COMPACT_ATOMS: atom_id res chain seq x y z
N MET A 1 -15.81 2.82 7.74
CA MET A 1 -14.40 3.26 7.88
C MET A 1 -13.72 3.43 6.51
N VAL A 2 -14.28 4.26 5.61
CA VAL A 2 -13.69 4.53 4.27
C VAL A 2 -12.65 5.67 4.33
N SER A 3 -12.73 6.50 5.37
CA SER A 3 -11.87 7.68 5.58
C SER A 3 -10.43 7.28 5.94
N ASP A 4 -10.26 6.37 6.91
CA ASP A 4 -8.93 6.00 7.43
C ASP A 4 -8.08 5.30 6.36
N ALA A 5 -8.68 4.41 5.58
CA ALA A 5 -8.03 3.75 4.46
C ALA A 5 -7.61 4.71 3.34
N ARG A 6 -8.26 5.87 3.21
CA ARG A 6 -7.87 6.91 2.25
C ARG A 6 -6.71 7.73 2.82
N SER A 7 -6.68 7.94 4.13
CA SER A 7 -5.62 8.65 4.85
C SER A 7 -4.30 7.88 4.79
N ILE A 8 -4.30 6.61 5.20
CA ILE A 8 -3.08 5.77 5.26
C ILE A 8 -2.44 5.59 3.88
N ALA A 9 -3.26 5.30 2.86
CA ALA A 9 -2.74 5.15 1.50
C ALA A 9 -2.11 6.45 0.98
N SER A 10 -2.69 7.61 1.32
CA SER A 10 -2.15 8.91 0.92
C SER A 10 -0.82 9.18 1.59
N GLU A 11 -0.73 8.95 2.90
CA GLU A 11 0.47 9.16 3.70
C GLU A 11 1.64 8.30 3.24
N ILE A 12 1.41 6.99 3.02
CA ILE A 12 2.44 6.09 2.49
C ILE A 12 2.94 6.60 1.13
N THR A 13 2.04 7.01 0.23
CA THR A 13 2.44 7.50 -1.10
C THR A 13 3.12 8.86 -1.06
N SER A 14 2.74 9.77 -0.15
CA SER A 14 3.37 11.08 -0.03
C SER A 14 4.75 10.96 0.58
N THR A 15 4.91 10.20 1.66
CA THR A 15 6.21 9.96 2.30
C THR A 15 7.19 9.29 1.34
N ALA A 16 6.78 8.25 0.63
CA ALA A 16 7.66 7.58 -0.34
C ALA A 16 8.14 8.54 -1.45
N LYS A 17 7.30 9.52 -1.83
CA LYS A 17 7.67 10.54 -2.82
C LYS A 17 8.58 11.61 -2.23
N GLU A 18 8.25 12.12 -1.05
CA GLU A 18 8.97 13.21 -0.37
C GLU A 18 10.38 12.77 0.03
N GLU A 19 10.52 11.53 0.50
CA GLU A 19 11.81 10.92 0.87
C GLU A 19 12.58 10.38 -0.35
N GLY A 20 12.02 10.46 -1.57
CA GLY A 20 12.67 9.98 -2.79
C GLY A 20 12.93 8.47 -2.80
N CYS A 21 12.02 7.67 -2.24
CA CYS A 21 12.16 6.21 -2.20
C CYS A 21 12.08 5.58 -3.60
N ASP A 22 12.95 4.60 -3.86
CA ASP A 22 12.94 3.82 -5.11
C ASP A 22 11.91 2.68 -5.12
N LEU A 23 11.46 2.22 -3.94
CA LEU A 23 10.59 1.07 -3.80
C LEU A 23 9.76 1.13 -2.51
N ILE A 24 8.48 0.77 -2.59
CA ILE A 24 7.61 0.53 -1.43
C ILE A 24 7.44 -0.99 -1.25
N VAL A 25 7.82 -1.52 -0.09
CA VAL A 25 7.64 -2.94 0.25
C VAL A 25 6.50 -3.09 1.25
N MET A 26 5.52 -3.93 0.95
CA MET A 26 4.37 -4.19 1.83
C MET A 26 4.11 -5.68 1.98
N GLY A 27 3.95 -6.13 3.23
CA GLY A 27 3.47 -7.47 3.55
C GLY A 27 1.95 -7.54 3.51
N TRP A 28 1.37 -8.55 2.85
CA TRP A 28 -0.08 -8.73 2.86
C TRP A 28 -0.51 -10.19 2.71
N ALA A 29 -1.61 -10.55 3.38
CA ALA A 29 -2.25 -11.85 3.22
C ALA A 29 -2.99 -11.92 1.88
N LEU A 30 -2.54 -12.79 0.97
CA LEU A 30 -3.09 -12.89 -0.40
C LEU A 30 -4.61 -13.11 -0.44
N SER A 31 -5.15 -13.85 0.53
CA SER A 31 -6.59 -14.09 0.69
C SER A 31 -7.41 -12.80 0.87
N GLU A 32 -6.79 -11.74 1.39
CA GLU A 32 -7.42 -10.45 1.64
C GLU A 32 -6.95 -9.37 0.64
N ALA A 33 -5.94 -9.66 -0.18
CA ALA A 33 -5.33 -8.70 -1.10
C ALA A 33 -6.35 -8.16 -2.10
N MET A 34 -7.23 -9.02 -2.63
CA MET A 34 -8.26 -8.61 -3.58
C MET A 34 -9.35 -7.72 -2.97
N GLY A 35 -9.58 -7.81 -1.65
CA GLY A 35 -10.57 -7.00 -0.93
C GLY A 35 -10.01 -5.73 -0.27
N CYS A 36 -8.68 -5.59 -0.21
CA CYS A 36 -8.05 -4.51 0.55
C CYS A 36 -8.10 -3.17 -0.20
N ASN A 37 -8.96 -2.28 0.30
CA ASN A 37 -9.10 -0.92 -0.22
C ASN A 37 -7.86 -0.04 -0.03
N VAL A 38 -6.95 -0.37 0.90
CA VAL A 38 -5.70 0.38 1.13
C VAL A 38 -4.68 0.03 0.05
N ILE A 39 -4.36 -1.26 -0.12
CA ILE A 39 -3.40 -1.72 -1.12
C ILE A 39 -3.83 -1.31 -2.52
N ARG A 40 -5.12 -1.47 -2.85
CA ARG A 40 -5.64 -1.03 -4.15
C ARG A 40 -5.43 0.47 -4.39
N LYS A 41 -5.64 1.31 -3.38
CA LYS A 41 -5.42 2.76 -3.51
C LYS A 41 -3.93 3.10 -3.63
N ILE A 42 -3.04 2.41 -2.91
CA ILE A 42 -1.60 2.62 -3.01
C ILE A 42 -1.12 2.22 -4.40
N LEU A 43 -1.52 1.04 -4.89
CA LEU A 43 -1.23 0.57 -6.26
C LEU A 43 -1.73 1.52 -7.35
N GLN A 44 -2.89 2.15 -7.15
CA GLN A 44 -3.47 3.08 -8.13
C GLN A 44 -2.83 4.47 -8.13
N ARG A 45 -2.21 4.90 -7.02
CA ARG A 45 -1.77 6.28 -6.82
C ARG A 45 -0.26 6.44 -6.76
N SER A 46 0.46 5.37 -6.44
CA SER A 46 1.90 5.43 -6.28
C SER A 46 2.59 5.66 -7.63
N MET A 47 3.52 6.61 -7.65
CA MET A 47 4.49 6.77 -8.73
C MET A 47 5.79 5.98 -8.43
N VAL A 48 5.91 5.44 -7.23
CA VAL A 48 7.03 4.59 -6.80
C VAL A 48 6.65 3.12 -7.00
N PRO A 49 7.53 2.27 -7.55
CA PRO A 49 7.32 0.84 -7.65
C PRO A 49 6.89 0.22 -6.31
N ILE A 50 6.01 -0.79 -6.36
CA ILE A 50 5.50 -1.48 -5.18
C ILE A 50 5.82 -2.98 -5.28
N PHE A 51 6.45 -3.51 -4.25
CA PHE A 51 6.69 -4.94 -4.08
C PHE A 51 5.82 -5.49 -2.95
N ILE A 52 4.91 -6.41 -3.30
CA ILE A 52 4.03 -7.07 -2.33
C ILE A 52 4.68 -8.38 -1.91
N VAL A 53 4.95 -8.52 -0.62
CA VAL A 53 5.42 -9.76 0.01
C VAL A 53 4.19 -10.53 0.52
N PRO A 54 3.91 -11.72 0.00
CA PRO A 54 2.87 -12.58 0.57
C PRO A 54 3.20 -12.93 2.02
N CYS A 55 2.27 -12.65 2.93
CA CYS A 55 2.37 -13.10 4.32
C CYS A 55 1.25 -14.12 4.60
N LEU A 56 1.58 -15.20 5.30
CA LEU A 56 0.56 -16.08 5.86
C LEU A 56 -0.08 -15.35 7.04
N LYS A 57 -1.42 -15.33 7.11
CA LYS A 57 -2.11 -14.91 8.33
C LYS A 57 -1.89 -16.01 9.37
N GLU A 58 -1.23 -15.69 10.48
CA GLU A 58 -1.22 -16.53 11.68
C GLU A 58 -2.61 -16.58 12.31
#